data_AF-A0A820S0E1-F1
#
_entry.id   AF-A0A820S0E1-F1
#
_cell.length_a   1.000
_cell.length_b   1.000
_cell.length_c   1.000
_cell.angle_alpha   90.00
_cell.angle_beta   90.00
_cell.angle_gamma   90.00
#
_symmetry.space_group_name_H-M   'P 1'
#
loop_
_entity.id
_entity.type
_entity.pdbx_description
1 polymer ?
#
loop_
_entity_poly.entity_id
_entity_poly.type
_entity_poly.pdbx_seq_one_letter_code
_entity_poly.pdbx_strand_id
1 'polypeptide(L)'
;AGSFYPFKMQFEVTKADSHKSTHNNSIDVIIPEELQVRVILKIDIETKDGQILLRTYSTMMANDTIMNMHDNSYDSILENAQRTVFLKELFSQLCREASDITNIIQPTVMRNSIRCWILSDVMMTISLLRTSEFDPSIQTESTLCGAHIGLLEYSLCALLRQQFLRNFHYSQLKPSTLMLGVPALRRIAGVNAFNYNQLKSISENKSILQTIIDLAQHQVIRARILNVLNNLATNCDINMTVNISAFSSTTSTYGRVHLIAPGYDVLCRWSYMFQIEECQVKIQYKSHLVEFQHHVEEVQRFFINQIACFKFTIACTLAKIFGWLVVGSTMAPTVGRLSEIQFSAQLDHSQIPTSIGIRIGDDLQLQIAVRKRRERNDDTHMDDDSNERIGGAKGIKYDSINLDDYCGISTLQKFEMFISSLLHQEKQQ
;
A
#
# COMPACT_ATOMS: atom_id res chain seq x y z
N ALA A 1 -32.33 11.65 -22.16
CA ALA A 1 -31.04 11.00 -21.90
C ALA A 1 -31.27 9.74 -21.06
N GLY A 2 -30.51 8.66 -21.28
CA GLY A 2 -30.62 7.37 -20.57
C GLY A 2 -30.13 7.43 -19.11
N SER A 3 -30.75 8.32 -18.36
CA SER A 3 -30.44 8.72 -17.01
C SER A 3 -31.59 8.22 -16.13
N PHE A 4 -31.26 7.55 -15.02
CA PHE A 4 -32.27 7.12 -14.03
C PHE A 4 -32.81 8.31 -13.22
N TYR A 5 -32.21 9.48 -13.42
CA TYR A 5 -32.68 10.74 -12.89
C TYR A 5 -33.50 11.49 -13.93
N PRO A 6 -34.80 11.72 -13.72
CA PRO A 6 -35.57 12.58 -14.59
C PRO A 6 -35.18 14.05 -14.33
N PHE A 7 -33.97 14.45 -14.72
CA PHE A 7 -33.61 15.86 -14.80
C PHE A 7 -34.31 16.43 -16.04
N LYS A 8 -35.56 16.85 -15.86
CA LYS A 8 -36.36 17.49 -16.91
C LYS A 8 -35.86 18.93 -17.09
N MET A 9 -34.81 19.09 -17.90
CA MET A 9 -34.43 20.41 -18.40
C MET A 9 -34.57 20.47 -19.91
N GLN A 10 -35.07 21.60 -20.37
CA GLN A 10 -35.13 22.00 -21.77
C GLN A 10 -34.02 23.03 -21.98
N PHE A 11 -33.30 22.93 -23.09
CA PHE A 11 -32.41 23.98 -23.56
C PHE A 11 -32.94 24.48 -24.89
N GLU A 12 -32.76 25.77 -25.15
CA GLU A 12 -33.24 26.41 -26.37
C GLU A 12 -32.06 26.68 -27.31
N VAL A 13 -32.25 26.36 -28.58
CA VAL A 13 -31.26 26.60 -29.63
C VAL A 13 -31.83 27.66 -30.55
N THR A 14 -31.27 28.86 -30.51
CA THR A 14 -31.68 29.98 -31.36
C THR A 14 -30.67 30.15 -32.49
N LYS A 15 -31.15 30.51 -33.68
CA LYS A 15 -30.26 30.91 -34.77
C LYS A 15 -29.66 32.27 -34.40
N ALA A 16 -28.34 32.40 -34.49
CA ALA A 16 -27.68 33.67 -34.15
C ALA A 16 -28.21 34.78 -35.06
N ASP A 17 -28.70 35.88 -34.46
CA ASP A 17 -29.15 37.05 -35.20
C ASP A 17 -27.95 37.70 -35.89
N SER A 18 -28.00 37.79 -37.21
CA SER A 18 -26.95 38.31 -38.10
C SER A 18 -26.53 39.77 -37.84
N HIS A 19 -27.14 40.45 -36.86
CA HIS A 19 -26.86 41.82 -36.48
C HIS A 19 -26.08 41.99 -35.16
N LYS A 20 -25.75 40.91 -34.44
CA LYS A 20 -25.03 41.01 -33.13
C LYS A 20 -23.82 40.10 -32.93
N SER A 21 -23.48 39.18 -33.84
CA SER A 21 -22.35 38.25 -33.58
C SER A 21 -21.01 38.76 -34.16
N THR A 22 -20.05 39.04 -33.27
CA THR A 22 -18.62 39.14 -33.59
C THR A 22 -17.93 37.77 -33.67
N HIS A 23 -18.69 36.67 -33.56
CA HIS A 23 -18.19 35.30 -33.61
C HIS A 23 -18.89 34.50 -34.72
N ASN A 24 -18.10 33.65 -35.39
CA ASN A 24 -18.44 32.83 -36.57
C ASN A 24 -19.50 31.72 -36.33
N ASN A 25 -20.28 31.78 -35.25
CA ASN A 25 -21.24 30.74 -34.91
C ASN A 25 -22.63 31.09 -35.46
N SER A 26 -23.22 30.17 -36.22
CA SER A 26 -24.57 30.28 -36.79
C SER A 26 -25.68 29.93 -35.79
N ILE A 27 -25.29 29.48 -34.59
CA ILE A 27 -26.15 28.91 -33.56
C ILE A 27 -25.77 29.53 -32.21
N ASP A 28 -26.77 30.07 -31.52
CA ASP A 28 -26.71 30.48 -30.12
C ASP A 28 -27.48 29.45 -29.28
N VAL A 29 -26.88 29.00 -28.17
CA VAL A 29 -27.49 28.03 -27.26
C VAL A 29 -27.78 28.72 -25.93
N ILE A 30 -29.06 28.80 -25.58
CA ILE A 30 -29.51 29.37 -24.31
C ILE A 30 -29.67 28.22 -23.32
N ILE A 31 -28.75 28.18 -22.35
CA ILE A 31 -28.72 27.17 -21.29
C ILE A 31 -29.22 27.79 -19.98
N PRO A 32 -30.06 27.10 -19.18
CA PRO A 32 -30.47 27.54 -17.85
C PRO A 32 -29.29 27.88 -16.94
N GLU A 33 -29.45 28.91 -16.09
CA GLU A 33 -28.40 29.39 -15.18
C GLU A 33 -27.80 28.29 -14.29
N GLU A 34 -28.60 27.28 -13.91
CA GLU A 34 -28.16 26.14 -13.10
C GLU A 34 -27.15 25.20 -13.77
N LEU A 35 -27.02 25.27 -15.10
CA LEU A 35 -26.12 24.46 -15.94
C LEU A 35 -24.95 25.27 -16.51
N GLN A 36 -25.01 26.61 -16.40
CA GLN A 36 -23.88 27.47 -16.74
C GLN A 36 -22.73 27.32 -15.72
N VAL A 37 -23.05 26.99 -14.47
CA VAL A 37 -22.06 26.74 -13.42
C VAL A 37 -21.38 25.39 -13.66
N ARG A 38 -20.06 25.40 -13.86
CA ARG A 38 -19.26 24.17 -13.94
C ARG A 38 -19.20 23.52 -12.55
N VAL A 39 -19.51 22.22 -12.53
CA VAL A 39 -19.52 21.42 -11.31
C VAL A 39 -18.36 20.41 -11.35
N ILE A 40 -17.70 20.19 -10.21
CA ILE A 40 -16.58 19.27 -10.07
C ILE A 40 -16.84 18.36 -8.87
N LEU A 41 -16.66 17.06 -9.04
CA LEU A 41 -16.64 16.12 -7.90
C LEU A 41 -15.24 16.13 -7.29
N LYS A 42 -15.14 16.46 -6.00
CA LYS A 42 -13.89 16.45 -5.22
C LYS A 42 -13.96 15.31 -4.21
N ILE A 43 -12.92 14.51 -4.14
CA ILE A 43 -12.77 13.42 -3.18
C ILE A 43 -11.55 13.72 -2.33
N ASP A 44 -11.79 14.02 -1.06
CA ASP A 44 -10.76 14.25 -0.05
C ASP A 44 -10.65 13.03 0.86
N ILE A 45 -9.42 12.63 1.17
CA ILE A 45 -9.10 11.63 2.18
C ILE A 45 -8.27 12.35 3.25
N GLU A 46 -8.81 12.43 4.44
CA GLU A 46 -8.25 13.18 5.56
C GLU A 46 -8.04 12.24 6.76
N THR A 47 -6.93 12.42 7.46
CA THR A 47 -6.71 11.78 8.77
C THR A 47 -7.55 12.48 9.83
N LYS A 48 -7.80 11.82 10.96
CA LYS A 48 -8.49 12.41 12.13
C LYS A 48 -7.88 13.73 12.60
N ASP A 49 -6.57 13.91 12.40
CA ASP A 49 -5.84 15.13 12.77
C ASP A 49 -6.03 16.29 11.77
N GLY A 50 -6.91 16.14 10.78
CA GLY A 50 -7.19 17.15 9.75
C GLY A 50 -6.13 17.25 8.66
N GLN A 51 -5.14 16.35 8.66
CA GLN A 51 -4.16 16.28 7.57
C GLN A 51 -4.80 15.66 6.33
N ILE A 52 -4.75 16.38 5.21
CA ILE A 52 -5.22 15.86 3.92
C ILE A 52 -4.17 14.88 3.41
N LEU A 53 -4.49 13.60 3.44
CA LEU A 53 -3.65 12.53 2.89
C LEU A 53 -3.73 12.54 1.36
N LEU A 54 -4.94 12.75 0.84
CA LEU A 54 -5.20 12.71 -0.59
C LEU A 54 -6.31 13.68 -0.96
N ARG A 55 -6.12 14.38 -2.08
CA ARG A 55 -7.15 15.19 -2.71
C ARG A 55 -7.17 14.86 -4.20
N THR A 56 -8.31 14.37 -4.66
CA THR A 56 -8.53 14.05 -6.07
C THR A 56 -9.74 14.83 -6.57
N TYR A 57 -9.61 15.35 -7.78
CA TYR A 57 -10.74 15.92 -8.51
C TYR A 57 -11.18 14.93 -9.57
N SER A 58 -12.48 14.85 -9.84
CA SER A 58 -13.01 14.19 -11.02
C SER A 58 -12.77 15.09 -12.22
N THR A 59 -11.50 15.26 -12.57
CA THR A 59 -11.06 15.79 -13.86
C THR A 59 -11.22 14.70 -14.91
N MET A 60 -12.44 14.20 -15.06
CA MET A 60 -12.83 13.54 -16.30
C MET A 60 -12.63 14.60 -17.39
N MET A 61 -11.54 14.46 -18.15
CA MET A 61 -11.20 15.29 -19.32
C MET A 61 -10.71 16.72 -19.00
N ALA A 62 -9.61 16.84 -18.24
CA ALA A 62 -8.92 18.13 -18.05
C ALA A 62 -7.47 18.14 -18.54
N ASN A 63 -7.18 17.40 -19.62
CA ASN A 63 -6.03 17.79 -20.46
C ASN A 63 -6.38 18.99 -21.37
N ASP A 64 -7.66 19.33 -21.51
CA ASP A 64 -8.07 20.63 -22.02
C ASP A 64 -8.08 21.63 -20.87
N THR A 65 -6.86 22.09 -20.57
CA THR A 65 -6.61 23.51 -20.40
C THR A 65 -7.63 24.31 -19.59
N ILE A 66 -7.19 24.64 -18.38
CA ILE A 66 -7.43 25.93 -17.69
C ILE A 66 -7.13 27.16 -18.62
N MET A 67 -6.66 26.95 -19.86
CA MET A 67 -6.20 27.96 -20.81
C MET A 67 -7.18 28.37 -21.93
N ASN A 68 -8.35 27.74 -22.13
CA ASN A 68 -9.31 28.24 -23.13
C ASN A 68 -10.59 28.78 -22.47
N MET A 69 -10.44 29.84 -21.67
CA MET A 69 -11.56 30.69 -21.23
C MET A 69 -12.21 31.46 -22.40
N HIS A 70 -11.70 31.33 -23.64
CA HIS A 70 -12.09 32.16 -24.79
C HIS A 70 -12.71 31.41 -25.97
N ASP A 71 -12.80 30.08 -25.95
CA ASP A 71 -13.56 29.35 -26.96
C ASP A 71 -15.03 29.23 -26.54
N ASN A 72 -15.76 30.33 -26.70
CA ASN A 72 -17.23 30.39 -26.69
C ASN A 72 -17.83 29.66 -27.91
N SER A 73 -17.35 28.44 -28.20
CA SER A 73 -18.01 27.54 -29.11
C SER A 73 -19.25 26.97 -28.43
N TYR A 74 -20.37 26.88 -29.13
CA TYR A 74 -21.58 26.24 -28.61
C TYR A 74 -21.30 24.81 -28.12
N ASP A 75 -20.31 24.13 -28.72
CA ASP A 75 -19.85 22.80 -28.32
C ASP A 75 -19.30 22.76 -26.89
N SER A 76 -18.48 23.75 -26.48
CA SER A 76 -17.88 23.78 -25.14
C SER A 76 -18.93 24.06 -24.06
N ILE A 77 -19.92 24.89 -24.39
CA ILE A 77 -21.05 25.22 -23.53
C ILE A 77 -21.95 23.98 -23.32
N LEU A 78 -22.28 23.27 -24.41
CA LEU A 78 -23.08 22.04 -24.36
C LEU A 78 -22.35 20.92 -23.61
N GLU A 79 -21.06 20.76 -23.85
CA GLU A 79 -20.24 19.77 -23.14
C GLU A 79 -20.21 20.06 -21.64
N ASN A 80 -20.03 21.33 -21.24
CA ASN A 80 -20.04 21.73 -19.83
C ASN A 80 -21.40 21.48 -19.18
N ALA A 81 -22.50 21.76 -19.88
CA ALA A 81 -23.85 21.48 -19.40
C ALA A 81 -24.07 19.97 -19.21
N GLN A 82 -23.63 19.14 -20.18
CA GLN A 82 -23.72 17.68 -20.09
C GLN A 82 -22.92 17.13 -18.90
N ARG A 83 -21.67 17.60 -18.71
CA ARG A 83 -20.84 17.22 -17.56
C ARG A 83 -21.52 17.57 -16.24
N THR A 84 -22.13 18.75 -16.15
CA THR A 84 -22.82 19.22 -14.94
C THR A 84 -24.05 18.37 -14.61
N VAL A 85 -24.87 18.02 -15.60
CA VAL A 85 -26.01 17.11 -15.40
C VAL A 85 -25.54 15.74 -14.91
N PHE A 86 -24.51 15.19 -15.57
CA PHE A 86 -23.97 13.88 -15.23
C PHE A 86 -23.44 13.82 -13.79
N LEU A 87 -22.65 14.81 -13.37
CA LEU A 87 -22.10 14.85 -12.02
C LEU A 87 -23.17 15.03 -10.94
N LYS A 88 -24.22 15.83 -11.21
CA LYS A 88 -25.37 15.97 -10.31
C LYS A 88 -26.13 14.63 -10.16
N GLU A 89 -26.35 13.91 -11.25
CA GLU A 89 -26.99 12.59 -11.23
C GLU A 89 -26.14 11.57 -10.46
N LEU A 90 -24.85 11.49 -10.79
CA LEU A 90 -23.91 10.61 -10.12
C LEU A 90 -23.88 10.87 -8.62
N PHE A 91 -23.78 12.14 -8.20
CA PHE A 91 -23.79 12.50 -6.79
C PHE A 91 -25.11 12.12 -6.12
N SER A 92 -26.24 12.30 -6.79
CA SER A 92 -27.53 11.85 -6.27
C SER A 92 -27.60 10.33 -6.10
N GLN A 93 -27.05 9.56 -7.05
CA GLN A 93 -26.93 8.11 -6.93
C GLN A 93 -26.05 7.73 -5.72
N LEU A 94 -24.89 8.38 -5.55
CA LEU A 94 -24.02 8.16 -4.39
C LEU A 94 -24.72 8.48 -3.07
N CYS A 95 -25.53 9.54 -3.00
CA CYS A 95 -26.31 9.86 -1.81
C CYS A 95 -27.36 8.79 -1.47
N ARG A 96 -28.01 8.20 -2.48
CA ARG A 96 -28.96 7.09 -2.27
C ARG A 96 -28.25 5.83 -1.79
N GLU A 97 -27.12 5.49 -2.43
CA GLU A 97 -26.32 4.35 -2.01
C GLU A 97 -25.75 4.56 -0.60
N ALA A 98 -25.39 5.80 -0.23
CA ALA A 98 -24.97 6.13 1.12
C ALA A 98 -26.07 5.85 2.15
N SER A 99 -27.33 6.20 1.86
CA SER A 99 -28.44 5.87 2.77
C SER A 99 -28.76 4.38 2.83
N ASP A 100 -28.47 3.63 1.77
CA ASP A 100 -28.79 2.19 1.68
C ASP A 100 -27.70 1.30 2.31
N ILE A 101 -26.48 1.83 2.53
CA ILE A 101 -25.39 1.09 3.15
C ILE A 101 -25.65 0.87 4.65
N THR A 102 -25.88 -0.38 5.02
CA THR A 102 -26.06 -0.86 6.41
C THR A 102 -24.77 -1.41 7.01
N ASN A 103 -23.62 -0.80 6.69
CA ASN A 103 -22.33 -1.18 7.29
C ASN A 103 -22.18 -0.61 8.71
N ILE A 104 -21.24 -1.18 9.48
CA ILE A 104 -20.92 -0.80 10.87
C ILE A 104 -20.60 0.70 11.02
N ILE A 105 -20.14 1.33 9.94
CA ILE A 105 -19.95 2.78 9.88
C ILE A 105 -20.83 3.36 8.78
N GLN A 106 -21.89 4.06 9.19
CA GLN A 106 -22.82 4.68 8.25
C GLN A 106 -22.21 5.97 7.67
N PRO A 107 -22.23 6.13 6.33
CA PRO A 107 -21.82 7.38 5.71
C PRO A 107 -22.81 8.50 6.07
N THR A 108 -22.29 9.67 6.43
CA THR A 108 -23.09 10.86 6.72
C THR A 108 -23.26 11.68 5.45
N VAL A 109 -24.50 11.94 5.06
CA VAL A 109 -24.83 12.74 3.89
C VAL A 109 -25.16 14.16 4.33
N MET A 110 -24.26 15.09 4.01
CA MET A 110 -24.49 16.53 4.09
C MET A 110 -24.91 17.01 2.69
N ARG A 111 -25.77 18.03 2.59
CA ARG A 111 -26.42 18.50 1.35
C ARG A 111 -25.54 18.48 0.08
N ASN A 112 -24.27 18.81 0.18
CA ASN A 112 -23.31 18.87 -0.92
C ASN A 112 -22.04 18.01 -0.70
N SER A 113 -22.02 17.18 0.35
CA SER A 113 -20.90 16.29 0.64
C SER A 113 -21.30 15.00 1.37
N ILE A 114 -20.68 13.88 1.01
CA ILE A 114 -20.83 12.58 1.67
C ILE A 114 -19.55 12.33 2.45
N ARG A 115 -19.66 12.10 3.76
CA ARG A 115 -18.53 11.77 4.63
C ARG A 115 -18.64 10.32 5.11
N CYS A 116 -17.64 9.51 4.81
CA CYS A 116 -17.56 8.13 5.25
C CYS A 116 -16.22 7.84 5.93
N TRP A 117 -16.23 6.96 6.92
CA TRP A 117 -14.98 6.48 7.52
C TRP A 117 -14.47 5.32 6.69
N ILE A 118 -13.25 5.46 6.17
CA ILE A 118 -12.54 4.42 5.43
C ILE A 118 -11.91 3.46 6.44
N LEU A 119 -11.12 4.02 7.37
CA LEU A 119 -10.36 3.31 8.41
C LEU A 119 -10.65 3.95 9.77
N SER A 120 -10.17 3.32 10.86
CA SER A 120 -10.30 3.86 12.21
C SER A 120 -9.73 5.26 12.38
N ASP A 121 -8.79 5.69 11.54
CA ASP A 121 -8.09 6.97 11.61
C ASP A 121 -8.22 7.83 10.34
N VAL A 122 -8.96 7.36 9.33
CA VAL A 122 -9.07 8.02 8.01
C VAL A 122 -10.53 8.18 7.60
N MET A 123 -10.88 9.40 7.22
CA MET A 123 -12.18 9.80 6.70
C MET A 123 -12.08 10.17 5.22
N MET A 124 -13.06 9.76 4.42
CA MET A 124 -13.27 10.25 3.07
C MET A 124 -14.43 11.23 3.03
N THR A 125 -14.25 12.31 2.28
CA THR A 125 -15.27 13.29 1.96
C THR A 125 -15.42 13.39 0.44
N ILE A 126 -16.58 13.02 -0.08
CA ILE A 126 -16.96 13.23 -1.48
C ILE A 126 -17.81 14.50 -1.53
N SER A 127 -17.34 15.57 -2.18
CA SER A 127 -18.04 16.86 -2.27
C SER A 127 -18.28 17.27 -3.72
N LEU A 128 -19.39 17.97 -3.95
CA LEU A 128 -19.77 18.47 -5.28
C LEU A 128 -19.52 19.99 -5.34
N LEU A 129 -18.33 20.41 -5.77
CA LEU A 129 -17.95 21.82 -5.82
C LEU A 129 -18.51 22.52 -7.06
N ARG A 130 -18.85 23.81 -6.90
CA ARG A 130 -19.14 24.73 -8.01
C ARG A 130 -17.89 25.53 -8.33
N THR A 131 -17.63 25.86 -9.60
CA THR A 131 -16.44 26.62 -9.99
C THR A 131 -16.26 27.98 -9.31
N SER A 132 -17.32 28.58 -8.75
CA SER A 132 -17.23 29.79 -7.93
C SER A 132 -16.51 29.57 -6.59
N GLU A 133 -16.32 28.32 -6.18
CA GLU A 133 -15.72 27.89 -4.91
C GLU A 133 -14.34 27.22 -5.15
N PHE A 134 -13.81 27.28 -6.38
CA PHE A 134 -12.56 26.62 -6.74
C PHE A 134 -11.37 27.56 -6.58
N ASP A 135 -10.55 27.34 -5.55
CA ASP A 135 -9.24 27.97 -5.40
C ASP A 135 -8.16 27.11 -6.11
N PRO A 136 -7.57 27.58 -7.23
CA PRO A 136 -6.55 26.84 -7.96
C PRO A 136 -5.20 26.72 -7.21
N SER A 137 -5.03 27.41 -6.08
CA SER A 137 -3.81 27.42 -5.27
C SER A 137 -3.60 26.16 -4.42
N ILE A 138 -4.60 25.27 -4.31
CA ILE A 138 -4.55 24.10 -3.41
C ILE A 138 -4.27 22.78 -4.15
N GLN A 139 -3.75 22.85 -5.38
CA GLN A 139 -3.38 21.67 -6.17
C GLN A 139 -2.08 21.00 -5.71
N THR A 140 -1.30 21.62 -4.82
CA THR A 140 0.09 21.22 -4.54
C THR A 140 0.35 20.62 -3.15
N GLU A 141 -0.59 20.68 -2.21
CA GLU A 141 -0.37 20.14 -0.87
C GLU A 141 -0.89 18.72 -0.75
N SER A 142 -0.15 17.78 -1.32
CA SER A 142 -0.32 16.35 -1.02
C SER A 142 0.99 15.80 -0.45
N THR A 143 0.92 15.29 0.77
CA THR A 143 2.07 14.77 1.52
C THR A 143 2.45 13.35 1.08
N LEU A 144 1.56 12.65 0.38
CA LEU A 144 1.79 11.33 -0.18
C LEU A 144 2.23 11.44 -1.64
N CYS A 145 3.52 11.21 -1.87
CA CYS A 145 4.20 10.95 -3.14
C CYS A 145 3.27 10.97 -4.37
N GLY A 146 3.32 12.06 -5.14
CA GLY A 146 2.35 12.42 -6.20
C GLY A 146 2.05 11.35 -7.28
N ALA A 147 2.86 10.28 -7.38
CA ALA A 147 2.60 9.14 -8.26
C ALA A 147 1.38 8.30 -7.85
N HIS A 148 1.04 8.23 -6.56
CA HIS A 148 -0.08 7.40 -6.07
C HIS A 148 -1.45 8.08 -6.25
N ILE A 149 -1.46 9.41 -6.37
CA ILE A 149 -2.65 10.24 -6.53
C ILE A 149 -3.26 10.03 -7.91
N GLY A 150 -2.41 10.04 -8.94
CA GLY A 150 -2.84 9.79 -10.31
C GLY A 150 -3.47 8.41 -10.50
N LEU A 151 -3.08 7.41 -9.69
CA LEU A 151 -3.68 6.08 -9.77
C LEU A 151 -5.08 6.03 -9.18
N LEU A 152 -5.34 6.68 -8.03
CA LEU A 152 -6.70 6.76 -7.50
C LEU A 152 -7.59 7.56 -8.45
N GLU A 153 -7.13 8.73 -8.89
CA GLU A 153 -7.85 9.56 -9.85
C GLU A 153 -8.19 8.78 -11.12
N TYR A 154 -7.21 8.10 -11.70
CA TYR A 154 -7.42 7.25 -12.87
C TYR A 154 -8.45 6.14 -12.58
N SER A 155 -8.33 5.45 -11.45
CA SER A 155 -9.25 4.35 -11.09
C SER A 155 -10.68 4.84 -10.87
N LEU A 156 -10.85 6.01 -10.25
CA LEU A 156 -12.15 6.64 -10.04
C LEU A 156 -12.73 7.09 -11.38
N CYS A 157 -11.94 7.78 -12.20
CA CYS A 157 -12.31 8.17 -13.55
C CYS A 157 -12.74 6.95 -14.40
N ALA A 158 -12.00 5.84 -14.32
CA ALA A 158 -12.33 4.61 -15.00
C ALA A 158 -13.66 4.02 -14.51
N LEU A 159 -13.90 4.00 -13.19
CA LEU A 159 -15.19 3.57 -12.62
C LEU A 159 -16.34 4.47 -13.06
N LEU A 160 -16.17 5.80 -13.04
CA LEU A 160 -17.20 6.75 -13.47
C LEU A 160 -17.52 6.59 -14.95
N ARG A 161 -16.50 6.36 -15.79
CA ARG A 161 -16.69 6.06 -17.21
C ARG A 161 -17.42 4.74 -17.41
N GLN A 162 -17.06 3.70 -16.67
CA GLN A 162 -17.75 2.41 -16.73
C GLN A 162 -19.21 2.57 -16.32
N GLN A 163 -19.50 3.38 -15.31
CA GLN A 163 -20.86 3.69 -14.87
C GLN A 163 -21.64 4.47 -15.93
N PHE A 164 -21.00 5.46 -16.55
CA PHE A 164 -21.59 6.20 -17.66
C PHE A 164 -21.94 5.28 -18.83
N LEU A 165 -21.01 4.40 -19.24
CA LEU A 165 -21.25 3.43 -20.30
C LEU A 165 -22.34 2.42 -19.91
N ARG A 166 -22.39 1.98 -18.66
CA ARG A 166 -23.44 1.10 -18.15
C ARG A 166 -24.83 1.76 -18.20
N ASN A 167 -24.91 3.03 -17.86
CA ASN A 167 -26.17 3.80 -17.93
C ASN A 167 -26.59 4.06 -19.39
N PHE A 168 -25.62 4.33 -20.28
CA PHE A 168 -25.88 4.58 -21.69
C PHE A 168 -26.29 3.29 -22.43
N HIS A 169 -25.60 2.18 -22.17
CA HIS A 169 -25.93 0.85 -22.67
C HIS A 169 -26.90 0.17 -21.71
N TYR A 170 -28.09 0.75 -21.53
CA TYR A 170 -29.16 0.06 -20.83
C TYR A 170 -29.39 -1.32 -21.47
N SER A 171 -29.64 -2.32 -20.61
CA SER A 171 -29.81 -3.71 -20.99
C SER A 171 -30.63 -3.84 -22.27
N GLN A 172 -30.09 -4.56 -23.26
CA GLN A 172 -30.82 -4.95 -24.46
C GLN A 172 -32.26 -5.30 -24.08
N LEU A 173 -33.20 -4.53 -24.63
CA LEU A 173 -34.64 -4.77 -24.46
C LEU A 173 -34.89 -6.26 -24.64
N LYS A 174 -35.68 -6.86 -23.73
CA LYS A 174 -36.03 -8.28 -23.86
C LYS A 174 -36.68 -8.45 -25.25
N PRO A 175 -36.18 -9.32 -26.14
CA PRO A 175 -36.94 -9.65 -27.34
C PRO A 175 -38.30 -10.20 -26.87
N SER A 176 -39.37 -9.74 -27.50
CA SER A 176 -40.76 -10.11 -27.14
C SER A 176 -41.03 -11.62 -27.23
N THR A 177 -40.12 -12.37 -27.85
CA THR A 177 -40.13 -13.83 -28.01
C THR A 177 -39.51 -14.60 -26.84
N LEU A 178 -38.97 -13.92 -25.82
CA LEU A 178 -38.26 -14.59 -24.73
C LEU A 178 -39.23 -15.23 -23.73
N MET A 179 -39.02 -16.52 -23.46
CA MET A 179 -39.72 -17.27 -22.41
C MET A 179 -39.57 -16.55 -21.06
N LEU A 180 -40.69 -16.32 -20.38
CA LEU A 180 -40.76 -15.67 -19.08
C LEU A 180 -39.93 -16.49 -18.06
N GLY A 181 -38.90 -15.89 -17.46
CA GLY A 181 -38.19 -16.49 -16.31
C GLY A 181 -36.67 -16.66 -16.44
N VAL A 182 -36.03 -16.41 -17.59
CA VAL A 182 -34.56 -16.42 -17.63
C VAL A 182 -34.00 -15.12 -17.02
N PRO A 183 -33.22 -15.18 -15.93
CA PRO A 183 -32.65 -14.00 -15.29
C PRO A 183 -31.66 -13.29 -16.22
N ALA A 184 -31.60 -11.96 -16.16
CA ALA A 184 -30.75 -11.14 -17.03
C ALA A 184 -29.27 -11.57 -16.98
N LEU A 185 -28.78 -11.94 -15.80
CA LEU A 185 -27.41 -12.44 -15.59
C LEU A 185 -27.11 -13.72 -16.39
N ARG A 186 -28.06 -14.66 -16.46
CA ARG A 186 -27.89 -15.90 -17.22
C ARG A 186 -27.92 -15.68 -18.73
N ARG A 187 -28.56 -14.59 -19.20
CA ARG A 187 -28.54 -14.18 -20.62
C ARG A 187 -27.15 -13.68 -21.03
N ILE A 188 -26.57 -12.82 -20.19
CA ILE A 188 -25.26 -12.22 -20.46
C ILE A 188 -24.15 -13.28 -20.27
N ALA A 189 -24.35 -14.25 -19.38
CA ALA A 189 -23.46 -15.39 -19.19
C ALA A 189 -23.14 -16.14 -20.49
N GLY A 190 -24.16 -16.38 -21.33
CA GLY A 190 -24.00 -17.13 -22.56
C GLY A 190 -23.23 -16.37 -23.64
N VAL A 191 -23.50 -15.07 -23.80
CA VAL A 191 -22.85 -14.24 -24.82
C VAL A 191 -21.39 -13.93 -24.44
N ASN A 192 -21.13 -13.69 -23.16
CA ASN A 192 -19.79 -13.33 -22.67
C ASN A 192 -18.98 -14.53 -22.16
N ALA A 193 -19.50 -15.77 -22.30
CA ALA A 193 -18.89 -16.99 -21.78
C ALA A 193 -18.46 -16.88 -20.32
N PHE A 194 -19.30 -16.30 -19.46
CA PHE A 194 -18.95 -16.09 -18.05
C PHE A 194 -18.94 -17.41 -17.27
N ASN A 195 -17.88 -17.61 -16.48
CA ASN A 195 -17.77 -18.72 -15.54
C ASN A 195 -18.69 -18.53 -14.33
N TYR A 196 -19.04 -19.63 -13.63
CA TYR A 196 -19.88 -19.59 -12.43
C TYR A 196 -19.36 -18.60 -11.37
N ASN A 197 -18.05 -18.59 -11.11
CA ASN A 197 -17.42 -17.67 -10.15
C ASN A 197 -17.54 -16.20 -10.58
N GLN A 198 -17.45 -15.92 -11.88
CA GLN A 198 -17.62 -14.57 -12.42
C GLN A 198 -19.09 -14.13 -12.33
N LEU A 199 -20.04 -15.04 -12.56
CA LEU A 199 -21.47 -14.77 -12.38
C LEU A 199 -21.81 -14.51 -10.91
N LYS A 200 -21.18 -15.25 -9.99
CA LYS A 200 -21.33 -15.02 -8.55
C LYS A 200 -20.83 -13.63 -8.17
N SER A 201 -19.65 -13.21 -8.64
CA SER A 201 -19.13 -11.86 -8.38
C SER A 201 -19.98 -10.75 -9.03
N ILE A 202 -20.61 -11.01 -10.18
CA ILE A 202 -21.54 -10.05 -10.81
C ILE A 202 -22.88 -10.02 -10.04
N SER A 203 -23.31 -11.15 -9.48
CA SER A 203 -24.53 -11.22 -8.66
C SER A 203 -24.36 -10.52 -7.31
N GLU A 204 -23.15 -10.49 -6.77
CA GLU A 204 -22.74 -9.70 -5.60
C GLU A 204 -22.54 -8.22 -6.00
N ASN A 205 -23.55 -7.60 -6.62
CA ASN A 205 -23.49 -6.21 -7.09
C ASN A 205 -23.09 -5.26 -5.95
N LYS A 206 -21.79 -4.95 -5.84
CA LYS A 206 -21.30 -3.88 -4.99
C LYS A 206 -21.84 -2.55 -5.54
N SER A 207 -22.33 -1.69 -4.65
CA SER A 207 -22.74 -0.33 -5.00
C SER A 207 -21.53 0.48 -5.48
N ILE A 208 -21.72 1.52 -6.30
CA ILE A 208 -20.58 2.34 -6.76
C ILE A 208 -19.92 3.06 -5.59
N LEU A 209 -20.69 3.46 -4.58
CA LEU A 209 -20.12 4.03 -3.37
C LEU A 209 -19.26 3.00 -2.61
N GLN A 210 -19.70 1.73 -2.52
CA GLN A 210 -18.91 0.69 -1.88
C GLN A 210 -17.61 0.44 -2.64
N THR A 211 -17.64 0.39 -3.98
CA THR A 211 -16.40 0.21 -4.76
C THR A 211 -15.45 1.39 -4.61
N ILE A 212 -15.95 2.62 -4.47
CA ILE A 212 -15.13 3.82 -4.19
C ILE A 212 -14.50 3.72 -2.78
N ILE A 213 -15.25 3.27 -1.78
CA ILE A 213 -14.75 3.07 -0.41
C ILE A 213 -13.64 2.00 -0.41
N ASP A 214 -13.92 0.84 -1.00
CA ASP A 214 -12.98 -0.28 -1.10
C ASP A 214 -11.69 0.13 -1.84
N LEU A 215 -11.82 0.90 -2.93
CA LEU A 215 -10.70 1.48 -3.65
C LEU A 215 -9.84 2.38 -2.77
N ALA A 216 -10.46 3.30 -2.05
CA ALA A 216 -9.73 4.24 -1.21
C ALA A 216 -9.08 3.53 -0.03
N GLN A 217 -9.76 2.56 0.60
CA GLN A 217 -9.20 1.68 1.63
C GLN A 217 -7.91 1.03 1.14
N HIS A 218 -7.99 0.36 -0.01
CA HIS A 218 -6.85 -0.30 -0.61
C HIS A 218 -5.69 0.69 -0.88
N GLN A 219 -5.96 1.86 -1.47
CA GLN A 219 -4.89 2.83 -1.78
C GLN A 219 -4.21 3.38 -0.53
N VAL A 220 -4.97 3.66 0.53
CA VAL A 220 -4.41 4.14 1.82
C VAL A 220 -3.53 3.07 2.45
N ILE A 221 -4.01 1.83 2.52
CA ILE A 221 -3.23 0.70 3.07
C ILE A 221 -1.96 0.48 2.25
N ARG A 222 -2.08 0.48 0.91
CA ARG A 222 -0.94 0.37 0.01
C ARG A 222 0.09 1.47 0.26
N ALA A 223 -0.33 2.73 0.35
CA ALA A 223 0.58 3.85 0.60
C ALA A 223 1.30 3.71 1.95
N ARG A 224 0.58 3.30 3.01
CA ARG A 224 1.16 3.06 4.34
C ARG A 224 2.20 1.95 4.32
N ILE A 225 1.90 0.81 3.70
CA ILE A 225 2.82 -0.33 3.60
C ILE A 225 4.06 0.04 2.81
N LEU A 226 3.90 0.73 1.68
CA LEU A 226 5.03 1.18 0.87
C LEU A 226 5.89 2.19 1.63
N ASN A 227 5.29 3.09 2.39
CA ASN A 227 6.04 4.01 3.25
C ASN A 227 6.84 3.25 4.31
N VAL A 228 6.23 2.27 4.98
CA VAL A 228 6.94 1.41 5.95
C VAL A 228 8.09 0.66 5.28
N LEU A 229 7.86 0.05 4.12
CA LEU A 229 8.91 -0.67 3.40
C LEU A 229 10.04 0.26 2.95
N ASN A 230 9.73 1.48 2.51
CA ASN A 230 10.73 2.47 2.14
C ASN A 230 11.53 2.93 3.37
N ASN A 231 10.87 3.19 4.50
CA ASN A 231 11.54 3.55 5.75
C ASN A 231 12.44 2.41 6.25
N LEU A 232 12.02 1.16 6.09
CA LEU A 232 12.88 0.01 6.39
C LEU A 232 14.06 -0.08 5.42
N ALA A 233 13.86 0.17 4.13
CA ALA A 233 14.92 0.16 3.14
C ALA A 233 15.97 1.27 3.38
N THR A 234 15.57 2.45 3.88
CA THR A 234 16.50 3.54 4.21
C THR A 234 17.25 3.30 5.51
N ASN A 235 16.61 2.67 6.49
CA ASN A 235 17.17 2.51 7.84
C ASN A 235 18.01 1.24 7.99
N CYS A 236 18.02 0.34 7.00
CA CYS A 236 18.74 -0.93 7.05
C CYS A 236 19.98 -0.92 6.15
N ASP A 237 21.09 -1.49 6.65
CA ASP A 237 22.31 -1.74 5.86
C ASP A 237 22.11 -2.71 4.67
N ILE A 238 20.98 -3.43 4.64
CA ILE A 238 20.67 -4.45 3.63
C ILE A 238 19.92 -3.79 2.48
N ASN A 239 20.30 -4.14 1.25
CA ASN A 239 19.58 -3.70 0.06
C ASN A 239 18.21 -4.42 -0.02
N MET A 240 17.16 -3.72 0.41
CA MET A 240 15.79 -4.13 0.19
C MET A 240 15.28 -3.54 -1.14
N THR A 241 14.85 -4.40 -2.05
CA THR A 241 14.19 -3.95 -3.30
C THR A 241 12.73 -4.37 -3.30
N VAL A 242 11.84 -3.42 -3.57
CA VAL A 242 10.39 -3.63 -3.58
C VAL A 242 9.89 -3.46 -5.01
N ASN A 243 9.48 -4.57 -5.62
CA ASN A 243 8.91 -4.59 -6.96
C ASN A 243 7.40 -4.74 -6.88
N ILE A 244 6.65 -3.72 -7.27
CA ILE A 244 5.19 -3.78 -7.34
C ILE A 244 4.80 -4.24 -8.75
N SER A 245 3.86 -5.17 -8.84
CA SER A 245 3.31 -5.61 -10.13
C SER A 245 2.62 -4.44 -10.85
N ALA A 246 2.92 -4.27 -12.13
CA ALA A 246 2.19 -3.36 -13.01
C ALA A 246 0.74 -3.85 -13.25
N PHE A 247 0.52 -5.16 -13.13
CA PHE A 247 -0.81 -5.76 -13.15
C PHE A 247 -1.37 -5.73 -11.73
N SER A 248 -2.05 -4.64 -11.41
CA SER A 248 -2.81 -4.51 -10.17
C SER A 248 -4.30 -4.47 -10.50
N SER A 249 -5.10 -5.21 -9.73
CA SER A 249 -6.54 -4.97 -9.70
C SER A 249 -6.77 -3.68 -8.91
N THR A 250 -7.89 -3.02 -9.16
CA THR A 250 -8.36 -1.88 -8.38
C THR A 250 -8.42 -2.20 -6.88
N THR A 251 -8.78 -3.44 -6.54
CA THR A 251 -9.00 -3.90 -5.17
C THR A 251 -7.91 -4.82 -4.62
N SER A 252 -6.89 -5.15 -5.41
CA SER A 252 -5.77 -5.98 -4.94
C SER A 252 -4.46 -5.66 -5.65
N THR A 253 -3.42 -5.36 -4.89
CA THR A 253 -2.06 -5.15 -5.41
C THR A 253 -1.13 -6.27 -5.00
N TYR A 254 -0.32 -6.72 -5.95
CA TYR A 254 0.70 -7.74 -5.72
C TYR A 254 2.08 -7.09 -5.84
N GLY A 255 3.00 -7.53 -5.00
CA GLY A 255 4.39 -7.13 -5.09
C GLY A 255 5.32 -8.20 -4.55
N ARG A 256 6.61 -7.99 -4.81
CA ARG A 256 7.68 -8.86 -4.38
C ARG A 256 8.76 -8.04 -3.71
N VAL A 257 9.10 -8.38 -2.47
CA VAL A 257 10.24 -7.82 -1.75
C VAL A 257 11.41 -8.79 -1.89
N HIS A 258 12.58 -8.28 -2.24
CA HIS A 258 13.83 -9.02 -2.20
C HIS A 258 14.77 -8.41 -1.17
N LEU A 259 15.34 -9.26 -0.32
CA LEU A 259 16.43 -8.90 0.59
C LEU A 259 17.75 -9.43 0.00
N ILE A 260 18.69 -8.52 -0.20
CA ILE A 260 20.01 -8.79 -0.77
C ILE A 260 21.06 -8.12 0.10
N ALA A 261 22.02 -8.90 0.62
CA ALA A 261 23.12 -8.35 1.39
C ALA A 261 24.24 -7.88 0.43
N PRO A 262 24.62 -6.59 0.45
CA PRO A 262 25.61 -6.07 -0.50
C PRO A 262 26.95 -6.81 -0.35
N GLY A 263 27.47 -7.32 -1.47
CA GLY A 263 28.72 -8.08 -1.51
C GLY A 263 28.58 -9.58 -1.19
N TYR A 264 27.40 -10.04 -0.76
CA TYR A 264 27.12 -11.45 -0.43
C TYR A 264 25.94 -12.02 -1.21
N ASP A 265 25.62 -11.45 -2.38
CA ASP A 265 24.46 -11.82 -3.22
C ASP A 265 24.41 -13.32 -3.56
N VAL A 266 25.56 -13.96 -3.70
CA VAL A 266 25.67 -15.39 -4.01
C VAL A 266 25.33 -16.27 -2.80
N LEU A 267 25.56 -15.79 -1.57
CA LEU A 267 25.43 -16.59 -0.37
C LEU A 267 23.97 -16.78 0.04
N CYS A 268 23.17 -15.71 0.03
CA CYS A 268 21.78 -15.74 0.48
C CYS A 268 20.95 -14.64 -0.19
N ARG A 269 19.85 -15.05 -0.83
CA ARG A 269 18.81 -14.14 -1.34
C ARG A 269 17.45 -14.58 -0.85
N TRP A 270 16.72 -13.69 -0.18
CA TRP A 270 15.36 -13.97 0.28
C TRP A 270 14.34 -13.19 -0.55
N SER A 271 13.19 -13.83 -0.81
CA SER A 271 12.10 -13.22 -1.55
C SER A 271 10.77 -13.48 -0.88
N TYR A 272 10.00 -12.40 -0.72
CA TYR A 272 8.67 -12.37 -0.15
C TYR A 272 7.69 -11.90 -1.20
N MET A 273 6.59 -12.63 -1.40
CA MET A 273 5.48 -12.14 -2.21
C MET A 273 4.43 -11.59 -1.26
N PHE A 274 3.96 -10.37 -1.51
CA PHE A 274 2.90 -9.77 -0.73
C PHE A 274 1.72 -9.44 -1.64
N GLN A 275 0.53 -9.62 -1.08
CA GLN A 275 -0.74 -9.26 -1.69
C GLN A 275 -1.47 -8.35 -0.71
N ILE A 276 -1.73 -7.12 -1.15
CA ILE A 276 -2.51 -6.14 -0.41
C ILE A 276 -3.92 -6.20 -0.97
N GLU A 277 -4.89 -6.47 -0.10
CA GLU A 277 -6.33 -6.43 -0.39
C GLU A 277 -6.98 -5.26 0.39
N GLU A 278 -8.30 -5.12 0.29
CA GLU A 278 -9.10 -4.04 0.89
C GLU A 278 -8.93 -3.96 2.43
N CYS A 279 -8.90 -5.10 3.13
CA CYS A 279 -8.84 -5.16 4.60
C CYS A 279 -7.67 -6.01 5.14
N GLN A 280 -6.92 -6.67 4.27
CA GLN A 280 -5.91 -7.65 4.68
C GLN A 280 -4.66 -7.57 3.82
N VAL A 281 -3.52 -7.85 4.46
CA VAL A 281 -2.23 -8.00 3.80
C VAL A 281 -1.82 -9.45 3.95
N LYS A 282 -1.66 -10.14 2.83
CA LYS A 282 -1.17 -11.51 2.82
C LYS A 282 0.27 -11.51 2.38
N ILE A 283 1.15 -12.07 3.20
CA ILE A 283 2.55 -12.25 2.89
C ILE A 283 2.82 -13.74 2.75
N GLN A 284 3.26 -14.14 1.56
CA GLN A 284 3.71 -15.48 1.27
C GLN A 284 5.24 -15.51 1.30
N TYR A 285 5.79 -16.37 2.15
CA TYR A 285 7.21 -16.69 2.16
C TYR A 285 7.40 -18.20 2.12
N LYS A 286 8.20 -18.68 1.16
CA LYS A 286 8.39 -20.11 0.89
C LYS A 286 7.04 -20.84 0.73
N SER A 287 6.60 -21.59 1.74
CA SER A 287 5.35 -22.36 1.79
C SER A 287 4.33 -21.84 2.81
N HIS A 288 4.64 -20.76 3.54
CA HIS A 288 3.77 -20.21 4.57
C HIS A 288 3.06 -18.97 4.06
N LEU A 289 1.76 -18.90 4.36
CA LEU A 289 0.92 -17.73 4.16
C LEU A 289 0.68 -17.10 5.53
N VAL A 290 1.05 -15.83 5.69
CA VAL A 290 0.75 -15.03 6.88
C VAL A 290 -0.22 -13.94 6.48
N GLU A 291 -1.34 -13.87 7.18
CA GLU A 291 -2.39 -12.87 6.93
C GLU A 291 -2.38 -11.86 8.07
N PHE A 292 -2.26 -10.58 7.72
CA PHE A 292 -2.32 -9.46 8.65
C PHE A 292 -3.62 -8.70 8.43
N GLN A 293 -4.36 -8.46 9.50
CA GLN A 293 -5.58 -7.67 9.46
C GLN A 293 -5.24 -6.23 9.76
N HIS A 294 -5.30 -5.33 8.76
CA HIS A 294 -5.26 -3.87 8.86
C HIS A 294 -4.11 -3.16 9.65
N HIS A 295 -3.31 -3.86 10.44
CA HIS A 295 -2.28 -3.31 11.32
C HIS A 295 -0.94 -3.21 10.58
N VAL A 296 -0.61 -1.99 10.18
CA VAL A 296 0.66 -1.66 9.50
C VAL A 296 1.87 -1.95 10.41
N GLU A 297 1.72 -1.78 11.72
CA GLU A 297 2.79 -2.08 12.70
C GLU A 297 3.17 -3.57 12.73
N GLU A 298 2.20 -4.47 12.57
CA GLU A 298 2.49 -5.91 12.56
C GLU A 298 3.30 -6.30 11.33
N VAL A 299 2.98 -5.69 10.18
CA VAL A 299 3.75 -5.86 8.94
C VAL A 299 5.16 -5.33 9.13
N GLN A 300 5.33 -4.17 9.76
CA GLN A 300 6.65 -3.62 10.08
C GLN A 300 7.45 -4.56 10.98
N ARG A 301 6.87 -5.02 12.10
CA ARG A 301 7.51 -5.96 13.04
C ARG A 301 7.87 -7.28 12.34
N PHE A 302 7.01 -7.77 11.46
CA PHE A 302 7.29 -8.95 10.65
C PHE A 302 8.53 -8.76 9.79
N PHE A 303 8.64 -7.65 9.02
CA PHE A 303 9.80 -7.41 8.18
C PHE A 303 11.08 -7.18 8.99
N ILE A 304 11.02 -6.47 10.14
CA ILE A 304 12.17 -6.33 11.04
C ILE A 304 12.68 -7.70 11.49
N ASN A 305 11.77 -8.58 11.92
CA ASN A 305 12.12 -9.94 12.32
C ASN A 305 12.72 -10.75 11.15
N GLN A 306 12.16 -10.63 9.96
CA GLN A 306 12.72 -11.30 8.77
C GLN A 306 14.11 -10.77 8.39
N ILE A 307 14.37 -9.47 8.52
CA ILE A 307 15.69 -8.87 8.26
C ILE A 307 16.70 -9.35 9.30
N ALA A 308 16.34 -9.40 10.57
CA ALA A 308 17.20 -9.92 11.64
C ALA A 308 17.56 -11.39 11.39
N CYS A 309 16.57 -12.22 11.03
CA CYS A 309 16.79 -13.63 10.68
C CYS A 309 17.66 -13.80 9.42
N PHE A 310 17.50 -12.92 8.43
CA PHE A 310 18.34 -12.89 7.23
C PHE A 310 19.81 -12.57 7.56
N LYS A 311 20.07 -11.50 8.34
CA LYS A 311 21.41 -11.14 8.82
C LYS A 311 22.05 -12.29 9.60
N PHE A 312 21.28 -12.92 10.49
CA PHE A 312 21.74 -14.06 11.27
C PHE A 312 22.18 -15.23 10.40
N THR A 313 21.34 -15.58 9.41
CA THR A 313 21.60 -16.69 8.50
C THR A 313 22.89 -16.45 7.72
N ILE A 314 23.11 -15.22 7.25
CA ILE A 314 24.35 -14.85 6.54
C ILE A 314 25.57 -14.92 7.46
N ALA A 315 25.48 -14.40 8.69
CA ALA A 315 26.60 -14.50 9.63
C ALA A 315 26.98 -15.95 9.91
N CYS A 316 25.99 -16.84 10.07
CA CYS A 316 26.23 -18.27 10.25
C CYS A 316 26.82 -18.95 9.00
N THR A 317 26.38 -18.59 7.78
CA THR A 317 26.95 -19.17 6.55
C THR A 317 28.36 -18.67 6.31
N LEU A 318 28.65 -17.39 6.57
CA LEU A 318 30.01 -16.84 6.55
C LEU A 318 30.93 -17.59 7.51
N ALA A 319 30.50 -17.76 8.77
CA ALA A 319 31.27 -18.52 9.76
C ALA A 319 31.61 -19.94 9.27
N LYS A 320 30.64 -20.65 8.64
CA LYS A 320 30.88 -21.97 8.06
C LYS A 320 31.90 -21.95 6.92
N ILE A 321 31.90 -20.92 6.07
CA ILE A 321 32.88 -20.76 4.99
C ILE A 321 34.29 -20.58 5.56
N PHE A 322 34.41 -19.87 6.69
CA PHE A 322 35.67 -19.72 7.43
C PHE A 322 36.07 -20.95 8.27
N GLY A 323 35.31 -22.06 8.21
CA GLY A 323 35.63 -23.30 8.92
C GLY A 323 35.08 -23.39 10.35
N TRP A 324 34.27 -22.41 10.80
CA TRP A 324 33.63 -22.43 12.11
C TRP A 324 32.37 -23.30 12.08
N LEU A 325 32.20 -24.15 13.09
CA LEU A 325 31.05 -25.01 13.27
C LEU A 325 30.00 -24.31 14.14
N VAL A 326 28.76 -24.28 13.67
CA VAL A 326 27.62 -23.77 14.46
C VAL A 326 27.20 -24.87 15.45
N VAL A 327 27.50 -24.70 16.73
CA VAL A 327 27.25 -25.71 17.79
C VAL A 327 25.80 -25.68 18.26
N GLY A 328 25.20 -24.49 18.30
CA GLY A 328 23.79 -24.32 18.63
C GLY A 328 23.26 -23.03 18.04
N SER A 329 22.04 -23.06 17.51
CA SER A 329 21.32 -21.88 17.06
C SER A 329 19.91 -21.87 17.64
N THR A 330 19.47 -20.69 18.08
CA THR A 330 18.12 -20.46 18.59
C THR A 330 17.45 -19.46 17.66
N MET A 331 16.55 -19.98 16.81
CA MET A 331 15.74 -19.22 15.85
C MET A 331 14.37 -18.83 16.40
N ALA A 332 14.12 -19.12 17.67
CA ALA A 332 12.92 -18.71 18.38
C ALA A 332 13.24 -17.46 19.21
N PRO A 333 12.34 -16.45 19.24
CA PRO A 333 12.48 -15.34 20.18
C PRO A 333 12.50 -15.92 21.60
N THR A 334 13.65 -15.89 22.25
CA THR A 334 13.76 -16.38 23.63
C THR A 334 13.01 -15.44 24.55
N VAL A 335 12.02 -15.96 25.28
CA VAL A 335 11.30 -15.23 26.33
C VAL A 335 12.25 -14.98 27.51
N GLY A 336 13.00 -13.89 27.44
CA GLY A 336 13.63 -13.18 28.54
C GLY A 336 13.11 -11.74 28.55
N ARG A 337 13.07 -11.10 29.73
CA ARG A 337 12.49 -9.76 30.01
C ARG A 337 11.99 -9.00 28.76
N LEU A 338 10.69 -9.11 28.52
CA LEU A 338 9.83 -8.21 27.71
C LEU A 338 10.58 -7.22 26.82
N SER A 339 10.94 -7.62 25.58
CA SER A 339 10.89 -6.80 24.35
C SER A 339 11.85 -7.23 23.24
N GLU A 340 12.74 -8.22 23.44
CA GLU A 340 13.82 -8.47 22.46
C GLU A 340 13.63 -9.77 21.68
N ILE A 341 13.43 -9.69 20.37
CA ILE A 341 13.58 -10.81 19.43
C ILE A 341 15.09 -11.08 19.33
N GLN A 342 15.56 -12.09 20.09
CA GLN A 342 16.97 -12.46 20.09
C GLN A 342 17.21 -13.70 19.22
N PHE A 343 17.88 -13.53 18.08
CA PHE A 343 18.51 -14.64 17.37
C PHE A 343 19.90 -14.86 17.94
N SER A 344 20.22 -16.08 18.39
CA SER A 344 21.57 -16.37 18.89
C SER A 344 22.15 -17.67 18.37
N ALA A 345 23.46 -17.66 18.09
CA ALA A 345 24.25 -18.83 17.74
C ALA A 345 25.53 -18.87 18.55
N GLN A 346 25.96 -20.08 18.88
CA GLN A 346 27.32 -20.34 19.32
C GLN A 346 28.10 -21.01 18.18
N LEU A 347 29.28 -20.47 17.89
CA LEU A 347 30.24 -20.94 16.90
C LEU A 347 31.50 -21.44 17.60
N ASP A 348 31.95 -22.64 17.27
CA ASP A 348 33.22 -23.19 17.72
C ASP A 348 34.07 -23.56 16.50
N HIS A 349 35.37 -23.34 16.57
CA HIS A 349 36.30 -23.77 15.53
C HIS A 349 37.12 -24.97 16.03
N SER A 350 37.47 -25.89 15.13
CA SER A 350 38.16 -27.13 15.51
C SER A 350 39.59 -26.91 15.97
N GLN A 351 40.26 -25.89 15.44
CA GLN A 351 41.67 -25.59 15.72
C GLN A 351 41.88 -24.46 16.74
N ILE A 352 40.85 -23.63 16.95
CA ILE A 352 40.96 -22.43 17.79
C ILE A 352 40.21 -22.70 19.10
N PRO A 353 40.83 -22.54 20.28
CA PRO A 353 40.17 -22.73 21.57
C PRO A 353 39.32 -21.50 21.94
N THR A 354 38.64 -20.88 20.97
CA THR A 354 37.69 -19.79 21.22
C THR A 354 36.33 -20.14 20.62
N SER A 355 35.29 -19.86 21.40
CA SER A 355 33.90 -19.98 20.99
C SER A 355 33.31 -18.59 20.85
N ILE A 356 32.64 -18.31 19.74
CA ILE A 356 32.01 -17.02 19.44
C ILE A 356 30.49 -17.16 19.61
N GLY A 357 29.91 -16.30 20.43
CA GLY A 357 28.47 -16.07 20.49
C GLY A 357 28.08 -14.95 19.52
N ILE A 358 27.14 -15.21 18.64
CA ILE A 358 26.48 -14.19 17.81
C ILE A 358 25.11 -13.94 18.39
N ARG A 359 24.74 -12.67 18.57
CA ARG A 359 23.38 -12.24 18.90
C ARG A 359 22.94 -11.15 17.94
N ILE A 360 21.71 -11.22 17.47
CA ILE A 360 21.03 -10.11 16.78
C ILE A 360 19.74 -9.83 17.53
N GLY A 361 19.58 -8.58 17.95
CA GLY A 361 18.37 -8.06 18.59
C GLY A 361 17.52 -7.22 17.64
N ASP A 362 16.49 -6.57 18.19
CA ASP A 362 15.54 -5.72 17.47
C ASP A 362 16.19 -4.49 16.82
N ASP A 363 17.32 -4.02 17.36
CA ASP A 363 18.10 -2.90 16.81
C ASP A 363 18.80 -3.25 15.49
N LEU A 364 18.62 -4.49 14.97
CA LEU A 364 19.25 -5.02 13.76
C LEU A 364 20.79 -4.99 13.79
N GLN A 365 21.38 -4.68 14.94
CA GLN A 365 22.80 -4.70 15.18
C GLN A 365 23.27 -6.11 15.53
N LEU A 366 24.41 -6.47 14.98
CA LEU A 366 25.10 -7.72 15.27
C LEU A 366 25.93 -7.51 16.54
N GLN A 367 25.61 -8.22 17.61
CA GLN A 367 26.43 -8.28 18.82
C GLN A 367 27.28 -9.55 18.78
N ILE A 368 28.58 -9.41 19.00
CA ILE A 368 29.52 -10.53 19.06
C ILE A 368 30.07 -10.60 20.48
N ALA A 369 30.04 -11.81 21.03
CA ALA A 369 30.56 -12.10 22.35
C ALA A 369 31.58 -13.23 22.22
N VAL A 370 32.82 -13.01 22.63
CA VAL A 370 33.89 -14.03 22.52
C VAL A 370 34.09 -14.72 23.86
N ARG A 371 34.30 -16.03 23.80
CA ARG A 371 34.69 -16.84 24.95
C ARG A 371 35.96 -17.61 24.59
N LYS A 372 37.02 -17.44 25.39
CA LYS A 372 38.17 -18.34 25.35
C LYS A 372 37.85 -19.61 26.14
N ARG A 373 38.09 -20.77 25.54
CA ARG A 373 37.98 -22.07 26.20
C ARG A 373 39.09 -22.13 27.24
N ARG A 374 38.72 -22.08 28.53
CA ARG A 374 39.68 -22.37 29.60
C ARG A 374 40.15 -23.81 29.42
N GLU A 375 41.47 -23.99 29.32
CA GLU A 375 42.08 -25.29 29.57
C GLU A 375 41.64 -25.74 30.97
N ARG A 376 41.30 -27.03 31.12
CA ARG A 376 40.96 -27.61 32.42
C ARG A 376 42.20 -27.55 33.30
N ASN A 377 42.34 -26.48 34.07
CA ASN A 377 43.10 -26.54 35.30
C ASN A 377 42.13 -27.06 36.37
N ASP A 378 42.35 -28.30 36.79
CA ASP A 378 41.92 -28.77 38.11
C ASP A 378 42.58 -27.83 39.12
N ASP A 379 41.85 -26.83 39.59
CA ASP A 379 41.96 -26.31 40.95
C ASP A 379 40.81 -25.34 41.24
N THR A 380 40.07 -25.67 42.28
CA THR A 380 38.86 -25.02 42.77
C THR A 380 39.13 -23.65 43.40
N HIS A 381 38.33 -22.64 43.05
CA HIS A 381 37.68 -21.77 44.03
C HIS A 381 36.46 -21.08 43.42
N MET A 382 35.30 -21.33 44.04
CA MET A 382 34.02 -20.68 43.75
C MET A 382 33.95 -19.41 44.60
N ASP A 383 34.07 -18.25 43.97
CA ASP A 383 33.58 -16.99 44.53
C ASP A 383 32.28 -16.62 43.80
N ASP A 384 31.18 -16.77 44.53
CA ASP A 384 29.84 -16.31 44.19
C ASP A 384 29.80 -14.78 44.27
N ASP A 385 29.93 -14.07 43.14
CA ASP A 385 29.26 -12.77 42.91
C ASP A 385 29.57 -12.21 41.52
N SER A 386 28.70 -12.50 40.54
CA SER A 386 28.31 -11.55 39.49
C SER A 386 27.27 -12.21 38.59
N ASN A 387 26.00 -11.86 38.83
CA ASN A 387 24.88 -12.14 37.95
C ASN A 387 25.13 -11.54 36.56
N GLU A 388 25.14 -12.35 35.52
CA GLU A 388 24.46 -12.03 34.26
C GLU A 388 24.30 -13.30 33.41
N ARG A 389 23.04 -13.61 33.11
CA ARG A 389 22.58 -14.90 32.59
C ARG A 389 22.41 -14.79 31.07
N ILE A 390 23.15 -15.60 30.33
CA ILE A 390 22.79 -15.99 28.96
C ILE A 390 22.50 -17.49 28.99
N GLY A 391 21.23 -17.86 28.83
CA GLY A 391 20.81 -19.23 28.54
C GLY A 391 21.20 -20.29 29.59
N GLY A 392 20.70 -20.17 30.82
CA GLY A 392 20.49 -21.32 31.72
C GLY A 392 21.70 -22.18 32.16
N ALA A 393 22.93 -21.92 31.71
CA ALA A 393 24.13 -22.57 32.19
C ALA A 393 24.92 -21.61 33.09
N LYS A 394 25.11 -21.99 34.36
CA LYS A 394 25.83 -21.20 35.36
C LYS A 394 27.27 -20.87 34.90
N GLY A 395 27.67 -19.61 35.03
CA GLY A 395 29.08 -19.20 35.21
C GLY A 395 29.93 -18.93 33.97
N ILE A 396 29.38 -18.38 32.88
CA ILE A 396 30.15 -18.14 31.64
C ILE A 396 30.17 -16.63 31.31
N LYS A 397 31.32 -15.98 31.52
CA LYS A 397 31.57 -14.59 31.10
C LYS A 397 31.93 -14.57 29.61
N TYR A 398 31.19 -13.81 28.81
CA TYR A 398 31.54 -13.48 27.43
C TYR A 398 32.04 -12.04 27.39
N ASP A 399 33.13 -11.78 26.68
CA ASP A 399 33.59 -10.41 26.45
C ASP A 399 32.87 -9.86 25.21
N SER A 400 32.08 -8.79 25.40
CA SER A 400 31.38 -8.11 24.31
C SER A 400 32.37 -7.26 23.51
N ILE A 401 32.37 -7.41 22.19
CA ILE A 401 33.22 -6.62 21.30
C ILE A 401 32.35 -5.59 20.58
N ASN A 402 32.68 -4.31 20.72
CA ASN A 402 32.03 -3.24 19.98
C ASN A 402 32.58 -3.21 18.55
N LEU A 403 31.72 -3.51 17.58
CA LEU A 403 32.05 -3.45 16.15
C LEU A 403 32.12 -2.00 15.61
N ASP A 404 31.93 -1.00 16.46
CA ASP A 404 31.91 0.41 16.07
C ASP A 404 33.30 0.97 15.76
N ASP A 405 34.37 0.30 16.21
CA ASP A 405 35.75 0.64 15.88
C ASP A 405 36.05 0.51 14.37
N TYR A 406 35.28 -0.32 13.66
CA TYR A 406 35.35 -0.47 12.21
C TYR A 406 34.34 0.47 11.55
N CYS A 407 34.73 1.72 11.27
CA CYS A 407 33.83 2.72 10.71
C CYS A 407 33.64 2.58 9.18
N GLY A 408 32.43 2.84 8.67
CA GLY A 408 32.15 2.98 7.22
C GLY A 408 31.88 1.69 6.42
N ILE A 409 31.81 0.53 7.09
CA ILE A 409 31.64 -0.78 6.45
C ILE A 409 30.34 -1.43 6.96
N SER A 410 29.64 -2.20 6.11
CA SER A 410 28.38 -2.86 6.48
C SER A 410 28.58 -3.81 7.67
N THR A 411 27.56 -3.96 8.53
CA THR A 411 27.62 -4.79 9.75
C THR A 411 28.11 -6.24 9.49
N LEU A 412 27.78 -6.81 8.33
CA LEU A 412 28.22 -8.14 7.90
C LEU A 412 29.70 -8.17 7.47
N GLN A 413 30.18 -7.15 6.77
CA GLN A 413 31.59 -7.04 6.40
C GLN A 413 32.49 -6.78 7.63
N LYS A 414 32.00 -6.03 8.62
CA LYS A 414 32.69 -5.90 9.92
C LYS A 414 32.87 -7.26 10.59
N PHE A 415 31.84 -8.10 10.55
CA PHE A 415 31.89 -9.47 11.06
C PHE A 415 32.89 -10.36 10.29
N GLU A 416 32.95 -10.24 8.96
CA GLU A 416 33.97 -10.93 8.16
C GLU A 416 35.40 -10.53 8.53
N MET A 417 35.66 -9.21 8.66
CA MET A 417 36.96 -8.71 9.11
C MET A 417 37.30 -9.21 10.52
N PHE A 418 36.30 -9.30 11.39
CA PHE A 418 36.48 -9.81 12.74
C PHE A 418 36.90 -11.29 12.73
N ILE A 419 36.16 -12.16 12.03
CA ILE A 419 36.51 -13.59 11.93
C ILE A 419 37.89 -13.80 11.28
N SER A 420 38.20 -13.05 10.23
CA SER A 420 39.50 -13.18 9.55
C SER A 420 40.66 -12.68 10.41
N SER A 421 40.47 -11.62 11.20
CA SER A 421 41.50 -11.15 12.14
C SER A 421 41.77 -12.14 13.27
N LEU A 422 40.74 -12.78 13.82
CA LEU A 422 40.91 -13.87 14.80
C LEU A 422 41.70 -15.05 14.22
N LEU A 423 41.37 -15.46 12.98
CA LEU A 423 42.11 -16.52 12.28
C LEU A 423 43.57 -16.12 11.99
N HIS A 424 43.86 -14.84 11.78
CA HIS A 424 45.21 -14.37 11.50
C HIS A 424 46.06 -14.25 12.77
N GLN A 425 45.50 -13.72 13.86
CA GLN A 425 46.20 -13.58 15.14
C GLN A 425 46.64 -14.94 15.71
N GLU A 426 45.81 -15.98 15.59
CA GLU A 426 46.17 -17.32 16.06
C GLU A 426 47.07 -18.11 15.10
N LYS A 427 47.21 -17.71 13.83
CA LYS A 427 48.24 -18.27 12.93
C LYS A 427 49.64 -17.68 13.16
N GLN A 428 49.71 -16.50 13.78
CA GLN A 428 50.97 -15.83 14.12
C GLN A 428 51.51 -16.25 15.49
N GLN A 429 50.65 -16.76 16.38
CA GLN A 429 51.01 -17.45 17.61
C GLN A 429 51.34 -18.92 17.31
#